data_AF-A0A3C0WDH4-F1
#
_entry.id   AF-A0A3C0WDH4-F1
#
_cell.length_a   1.000
_cell.length_b   1.000
_cell.length_c   1.000
_cell.angle_alpha   90.00
_cell.angle_beta   90.00
_cell.angle_gamma   90.00
#
_symmetry.space_group_name_H-M   'P 1'
#
loop_
_entity.id
_entity.type
_entity.pdbx_description
1 polymer ?
#
loop_
_entity_poly.entity_id
_entity_poly.type
_entity_poly.pdbx_seq_one_letter_code
_entity_poly.pdbx_strand_id
1 'polypeptide(L)' 'MHSELIFWLVTLAIMPSAFVAWLAVFFVRRKAISWGLVDQPGERKVHETPTPMGGGIAIWFAVILPMLLGT' A
#
# COMPACT_ATOMS: atom_id res chain seq x y z
N MET A 1 16.32 -14.59 -25.43
CA MET A 1 17.15 -13.64 -24.65
C MET A 1 16.38 -12.39 -24.26
N HIS A 2 15.69 -11.68 -25.18
CA HIS A 2 14.92 -10.48 -24.83
C HIS A 2 13.70 -10.73 -23.93
N SER A 3 13.03 -11.88 -24.07
CA SER A 3 11.90 -12.29 -23.22
C SER A 3 12.31 -12.45 -21.75
N GLU A 4 13.44 -13.13 -21.50
CA GLU A 4 13.99 -13.35 -20.17
C GLU A 4 14.34 -12.02 -19.48
N LEU A 5 14.96 -11.10 -20.22
CA LEU A 5 15.30 -9.78 -19.69
C LEU A 5 14.05 -8.99 -19.27
N ILE A 6 13.01 -8.99 -20.11
CA ILE A 6 11.74 -8.33 -19.78
C ILE A 6 11.11 -8.97 -18.54
N PHE A 7 11.12 -10.30 -18.44
CA PHE A 7 10.61 -11.02 -17.28
C PHE A 7 11.32 -10.61 -15.98
N TRP A 8 12.65 -10.57 -15.99
CA TRP A 8 13.44 -10.16 -14.83
C TRP A 8 13.21 -8.70 -14.45
N LEU A 9 13.15 -7.79 -15.43
CA LEU A 9 12.88 -6.36 -15.17
C LEU A 9 11.50 -6.14 -14.54
N VAL A 10 10.47 -6.79 -15.08
CA VAL A 10 9.10 -6.68 -14.55
C VAL A 10 9.02 -7.26 -13.13
N THR A 11 9.65 -8.42 -12.92
CA THR A 11 9.66 -9.08 -11.60
C THR A 11 10.37 -8.21 -10.56
N LEU A 12 11.53 -7.66 -10.91
CA LEU A 12 12.32 -6.80 -10.03
C LEU A 12 11.61 -5.47 -9.72
N ALA A 13 10.79 -4.94 -10.63
CA ALA A 13 10.00 -3.73 -10.38
C ALA A 13 8.78 -4.01 -9.49
N ILE A 14 8.07 -5.11 -9.73
CA ILE A 14 6.79 -5.40 -9.05
C ILE A 14 7.02 -5.98 -7.66
N MET A 15 7.94 -6.94 -7.49
CA MET A 15 8.09 -7.67 -6.23
C MET A 15 8.41 -6.78 -5.03
N PRO A 16 9.40 -5.85 -5.09
CA PRO A 16 9.68 -4.95 -3.98
C PRO A 16 8.52 -4.01 -3.68
N SER A 17 7.91 -3.43 -4.71
CA SER A 17 6.76 -2.52 -4.58
C SER A 17 5.57 -3.22 -3.92
N ALA A 18 5.26 -4.45 -4.34
CA ALA A 18 4.20 -5.27 -3.78
C ALA A 18 4.48 -5.64 -2.32
N PHE A 19 5.73 -6.01 -2.00
CA PHE A 19 6.13 -6.35 -0.63
C PHE A 19 6.01 -5.14 0.31
N VAL A 20 6.50 -3.97 -0.12
CA VAL A 20 6.38 -2.72 0.64
C VAL A 20 4.92 -2.32 0.81
N ALA A 21 4.09 -2.42 -0.23
CA ALA A 21 2.65 -2.14 -0.14
C ALA A 21 1.96 -3.04 0.89
N TRP A 22 2.22 -4.34 0.83
CA TRP A 22 1.64 -5.31 1.76
C TRP A 22 2.00 -5.00 3.21
N LEU A 23 3.29 -4.73 3.46
CA LEU A 23 3.78 -4.38 4.79
C LEU A 23 3.21 -3.05 5.29
N ALA A 24 3.18 -2.03 4.44
CA ALA A 24 2.65 -0.71 4.77
C ALA A 24 1.14 -0.77 5.06
N VAL A 25 0.35 -1.48 4.26
CA VAL A 25 -1.09 -1.69 4.53
C VAL A 25 -1.28 -2.39 5.87
N PHE A 26 -0.50 -3.42 6.17
CA PHE A 26 -0.59 -4.13 7.44
C PHE A 26 -0.39 -3.19 8.64
N PHE A 27 0.65 -2.35 8.60
CA PHE A 27 0.93 -1.40 9.67
C PHE A 27 -0.11 -0.27 9.75
N VAL A 28 -0.46 0.34 8.60
CA VAL A 28 -1.44 1.42 8.53
C VAL A 28 -2.80 0.94 9.04
N ARG A 29 -3.26 -0.24 8.62
CA ARG A 29 -4.54 -0.81 9.11
C ARG A 29 -4.51 -1.05 10.63
N ARG A 30 -3.40 -1.54 11.17
CA ARG A 30 -3.27 -1.79 12.62
C ARG A 30 -3.19 -0.51 13.44
N LYS A 31 -2.62 0.56 12.86
CA LYS A 31 -2.50 1.88 13.51
C LYS A 31 -3.62 2.85 13.17
N ALA A 32 -4.50 2.50 12.22
CA ALA A 32 -5.57 3.36 11.72
C ALA A 32 -6.44 3.91 12.86
N ILE A 33 -6.85 3.04 13.80
CA ILE A 33 -7.64 3.44 14.97
C ILE A 33 -6.86 4.41 15.86
N SER A 34 -5.60 4.10 16.16
CA SER A 34 -4.75 4.96 17.02
C SER A 34 -4.40 6.30 16.39
N TRP A 35 -4.37 6.39 15.06
CA TRP A 35 -4.06 7.61 14.33
C TRP A 35 -5.30 8.41 13.95
N GLY A 36 -6.50 7.96 14.33
CA GLY A 36 -7.76 8.59 13.92
C GLY A 36 -8.04 8.48 12.42
N LEU A 37 -7.29 7.65 11.69
CA LEU A 37 -7.48 7.33 10.28
C LEU A 37 -8.60 6.29 10.14
N VAL A 38 -9.77 6.58 10.69
CA VAL A 38 -10.94 5.71 10.59
C VAL A 38 -12.11 6.56 10.16
N ASP A 39 -12.77 6.12 9.09
CA ASP A 39 -14.01 6.72 8.65
C ASP A 39 -15.16 6.22 9.51
N GLN A 40 -15.90 7.15 10.12
CA GLN A 40 -17.04 6.81 10.97
C GLN A 40 -18.31 6.65 10.12
N PRO A 41 -19.21 5.74 10.53
CA PRO A 41 -20.53 5.60 9.91
C PRO A 41 -21.33 6.90 10.08
N GLY A 42 -22.19 7.22 9.12
CA GLY A 42 -23.03 8.42 9.16
C GLY A 42 -24.26 8.27 8.27
N GLU A 43 -25.24 9.16 8.43
CA GLU A 43 -26.59 9.04 7.82
C GLU A 43 -26.60 8.92 6.29
N ARG A 44 -25.51 9.28 5.59
CA ARG A 44 -25.36 9.14 4.14
C ARG A 44 -24.42 8.00 3.69
N LYS A 45 -23.93 7.16 4.62
CA LYS A 45 -22.97 6.08 4.33
C LYS A 45 -23.62 4.72 4.57
N VAL A 46 -23.46 3.81 3.60
CA VAL A 46 -24.00 2.43 3.64
C VAL A 46 -23.28 1.54 4.67
N HIS A 47 -22.10 1.96 5.14
CA HIS A 47 -21.27 1.17 6.05
C HIS A 47 -21.64 1.48 7.50
N GLU A 48 -22.09 0.47 8.25
CA GLU A 48 -22.36 0.60 9.68
C GLU A 48 -21.12 0.38 10.56
N THR A 49 -20.03 -0.14 9.98
CA THR A 49 -18.78 -0.40 10.71
C THR A 49 -17.70 0.64 10.38
N PRO A 50 -16.89 1.07 11.37
CA PRO A 50 -15.81 2.02 11.13
C PRO A 50 -14.78 1.42 10.15
N THR A 51 -14.51 2.13 9.06
CA THR A 51 -13.62 1.65 8.00
C THR A 51 -12.25 2.32 8.11
N PRO A 52 -11.14 1.56 8.28
CA PRO A 52 -9.81 2.15 8.34
C PRO A 52 -9.45 2.79 7.00
N MET A 53 -9.08 4.07 7.03
CA MET A 53 -8.54 4.80 5.88
C MET A 53 -7.01 4.79 5.93
N GLY A 54 -6.36 5.10 4.80
CA GLY A 54 -4.90 5.20 4.73
C GLY A 54 -4.24 4.33 3.66
N GLY A 55 -4.99 3.70 2.76
CA GLY A 55 -4.42 2.98 1.61
C GLY A 55 -3.47 3.85 0.77
N GLY A 56 -3.74 5.14 0.64
CA GLY A 56 -2.86 6.09 -0.05
C GLY A 56 -1.46 6.20 0.57
N ILE A 57 -1.34 6.09 1.90
CA ILE A 57 -0.04 6.07 2.60
C ILE A 57 0.76 4.84 2.19
N ALA A 58 0.10 3.69 2.13
CA ALA A 58 0.75 2.44 1.72
C ALA A 58 1.21 2.49 0.26
N ILE A 59 0.42 3.08 -0.64
CA ILE A 59 0.81 3.28 -2.04
C ILE A 59 2.02 4.22 -2.13
N TRP A 60 2.03 5.32 -1.38
CA TRP A 60 3.15 6.26 -1.38
C TRP A 60 4.46 5.57 -1.01
N PHE A 61 4.48 4.78 0.07
CA PHE A 61 5.66 4.00 0.45
C PHE A 61 6.04 2.96 -0.60
N ALA A 62 5.05 2.27 -1.18
CA ALA A 62 5.27 1.24 -2.20
C ALA A 62 5.92 1.77 -3.48
N VAL A 63 5.73 3.05 -3.80
CA VAL A 63 6.37 3.70 -4.96
C VAL A 63 7.73 4.28 -4.57
N ILE A 64 7.79 5.04 -3.49
CA ILE A 64 8.99 5.83 -3.14
C ILE A 64 10.13 4.95 -2.63
N LEU A 65 9.86 3.94 -1.79
CA LEU A 65 10.95 3.13 -1.21
C LEU A 65 11.72 2.30 -2.23
N PRO A 66 11.09 1.55 -3.16
CA PRO A 66 11.84 0.84 -4.19
C PRO A 66 12.64 1.78 -5.10
N MET A 67 12.11 2.96 -5.41
CA MET A 67 12.83 3.96 -6.20
C MET A 67 14.06 4.49 -5.46
N LEU A 68 13.93 4.85 -4.18
CA LEU A 68 15.05 5.35 -3.36
C LEU A 68 16.12 4.29 -3.08
N LEU A 69 15.74 3.02 -2.99
CA LEU A 69 16.70 1.92 -2.78
C LEU A 69 17.37 1.47 -4.08
N GLY A 70 16.76 1.78 -5.22
CA GLY A 70 17.26 1.42 -6.55
C GLY A 70 18.06 2.51 -7.27
N THR A 71 18.25 3.69 -6.66
CA THR A 71 19.24 4.70 -7.10
C THR A 71 20.64 4.33 -6.65
#